data_AF-A0A6B3HM94-F1
#
_entry.id   AF-A0A6B3HM94-F1
#
_cell.length_a   1.000
_cell.length_b   1.000
_cell.length_c   1.000
_cell.angle_alpha   90.00
_cell.angle_beta   90.00
_cell.angle_gamma   90.00
#
_symmetry.space_group_name_H-M   'P 1'
#
loop_
_entity.id
_entity.type
_entity.pdbx_description
1 polymer ?
#
loop_
_entity_poly.entity_id
_entity_poly.type
_entity_poly.pdbx_seq_one_letter_code
_entity_poly.pdbx_strand_id
1 'polypeptide(L)'
;ARSPRARHAALRTCVVGFAVYGFRATYHHLSRSARIPALLESDPEALVRAVEELHEARTLWLEAESAFVARRRREKALGRRRIPPAGPDRAWVRLRRQEGSLAHCPDPTRHPTEPLPTVVSRILKDAVGDPHCRACGRDAGVTRWRTAWHIHRLCAACGVERARERTDLNRAVAEDREEQWRQIWRRET
;
A
#
# COMPACT_ATOMS: atom_id res chain seq x y z
N ALA A 1 1.14 28.55 12.54
CA ALA A 1 1.28 27.30 11.75
C ALA A 1 1.32 26.09 12.68
N ARG A 2 0.83 24.91 12.27
CA ARG A 2 0.90 23.68 13.10
C ARG A 2 2.36 23.25 13.33
N SER A 3 2.68 22.74 14.52
CA SER A 3 4.01 22.22 14.86
C SER A 3 4.38 20.99 14.01
N PRO A 4 5.68 20.69 13.81
CA PRO A 4 6.11 19.51 13.06
C PRO A 4 5.54 18.20 13.63
N ARG A 5 5.46 18.07 14.96
CA ARG A 5 4.83 16.92 15.63
C ARG A 5 3.34 16.78 15.31
N ALA A 6 2.59 17.88 15.31
CA ALA A 6 1.18 17.86 14.94
C ALA A 6 0.97 17.52 13.46
N ARG A 7 1.85 18.00 12.57
CA ARG A 7 1.85 17.62 11.14
C ARG A 7 2.15 16.14 10.95
N HIS A 8 3.12 15.60 11.68
CA HIS A 8 3.49 14.18 11.63
C HIS A 8 2.36 13.27 12.14
N ALA A 9 1.67 13.66 13.21
CA ALA A 9 0.47 12.97 13.66
C ALA A 9 -0.63 12.97 12.59
N ALA A 10 -0.86 14.12 11.93
CA ALA A 10 -1.82 14.22 10.83
C ALA A 10 -1.43 13.34 9.63
N LEU A 11 -0.15 13.30 9.25
CA LEU A 11 0.35 12.39 8.21
C LEU A 11 -0.01 10.94 8.52
N ARG A 12 0.16 10.48 9.76
CA ARG A 12 -0.23 9.12 10.17
C ARG A 12 -1.72 8.86 9.97
N THR A 13 -2.58 9.82 10.31
CA THR A 13 -4.02 9.72 10.03
C THR A 13 -4.31 9.66 8.52
N CYS A 14 -3.60 10.44 7.70
CA CYS A 14 -3.73 10.36 6.24
C CYS A 14 -3.35 8.96 5.71
N VAL A 15 -2.27 8.36 6.22
CA VAL A 15 -1.85 7.01 5.84
C VAL A 15 -2.90 5.96 6.22
N VAL A 16 -3.57 6.09 7.36
CA VAL A 16 -4.70 5.20 7.72
C VAL A 16 -5.81 5.29 6.67
N GLY A 17 -6.10 6.50 6.16
CA GLY A 17 -7.14 6.70 5.15
C GLY A 17 -6.77 6.21 3.74
N PHE A 18 -5.48 6.10 3.41
CA PHE A 18 -5.02 5.64 2.10
C PHE A 18 -3.69 4.88 2.19
N ALA A 19 -3.75 3.62 2.63
CA ALA A 19 -2.57 2.79 2.86
C ALA A 19 -2.23 1.93 1.62
N VAL A 20 -1.50 2.46 0.64
CA VAL A 20 -1.18 1.76 -0.62
C VAL A 20 -0.55 0.38 -0.41
N TYR A 21 0.35 0.23 0.56
CA TYR A 21 1.03 -1.03 0.91
C TYR A 21 0.57 -1.63 2.25
N GLY A 22 -0.41 -1.00 2.90
CA GLY A 22 -0.78 -1.25 4.29
C GLY A 22 -0.11 -0.22 5.18
N PHE A 23 -0.66 0.02 6.36
CA PHE A 23 -0.27 1.17 7.19
C PHE A 23 1.24 1.22 7.46
N ARG A 24 1.81 0.11 7.95
CA ARG A 24 3.22 0.04 8.34
C ARG A 24 4.17 0.27 7.16
N ALA A 25 3.95 -0.43 6.06
CA ALA A 25 4.78 -0.32 4.86
C ALA A 25 4.60 1.03 4.14
N THR A 26 3.39 1.59 4.08
CA THR A 26 3.15 2.91 3.47
C THR A 26 3.79 4.02 4.29
N TYR A 27 3.70 3.94 5.63
CA TYR A 27 4.38 4.87 6.52
C TYR A 27 5.90 4.80 6.36
N HIS A 28 6.47 3.59 6.33
CA HIS A 28 7.91 3.40 6.13
C HIS A 28 8.35 3.94 4.76
N HIS A 29 7.60 3.63 3.70
CA HIS A 29 7.84 4.15 2.36
C HIS A 29 7.93 5.68 2.35
N LEU A 30 6.90 6.36 2.86
CA LEU A 30 6.87 7.83 2.89
C LEU A 30 7.97 8.43 3.78
N SER A 31 8.30 7.76 4.88
CA SER A 31 9.42 8.19 5.75
C SER A 31 10.75 8.14 4.99
N ARG A 32 10.94 7.13 4.15
CA ARG A 32 12.14 6.95 3.32
C ARG A 32 12.16 7.87 2.09
N SER A 33 11.09 7.91 1.31
CA SER A 33 11.02 8.68 0.05
C SER A 33 11.12 10.18 0.32
N ALA A 34 10.39 10.67 1.32
CA ALA A 34 10.41 12.08 1.70
C ALA A 34 11.58 12.45 2.63
N ARG A 35 12.37 11.46 3.08
CA ARG A 35 13.50 11.59 4.00
C ARG A 35 13.11 12.26 5.32
N ILE A 36 12.03 11.79 5.96
CA ILE A 36 11.54 12.34 7.22
C ILE A 36 12.61 12.11 8.31
N PRO A 37 13.16 13.17 8.92
CA PRO A 37 14.20 13.02 9.94
C PRO A 37 13.62 12.49 11.26
N ALA A 38 14.48 11.90 12.09
CA ALA A 38 14.14 11.53 13.47
C ALA A 38 13.77 12.77 14.31
N LEU A 39 14.54 13.86 14.16
CA LEU A 39 14.23 15.17 14.70
C LEU A 39 13.44 15.97 13.65
N LEU A 40 12.12 16.02 13.78
CA LEU A 40 11.22 16.65 12.81
C LEU A 40 11.51 18.13 12.55
N GLU A 41 12.11 18.80 13.53
CA GLU A 41 12.49 20.21 13.48
C GLU A 41 13.65 20.48 12.50
N SER A 42 14.46 19.48 12.14
CA SER A 42 15.59 19.67 11.22
C SER A 42 15.17 19.75 9.75
N ASP A 43 14.02 19.18 9.40
CA ASP A 43 13.40 19.30 8.07
C ASP A 43 11.88 19.13 8.18
N PRO A 44 11.14 20.18 8.56
CA PRO A 44 9.69 20.12 8.64
C PRO A 44 9.01 19.97 7.27
N GLU A 45 9.69 20.31 6.18
CA GLU A 45 9.18 20.21 4.81
C GLU A 45 9.16 18.76 4.30
N ALA A 46 9.94 17.85 4.91
CA ALA A 46 9.83 16.41 4.65
C ALA A 46 8.41 15.88 4.86
N LEU A 47 7.66 16.44 5.82
CA LEU A 47 6.28 16.05 6.07
C LEU A 47 5.34 16.53 4.96
N VAL A 48 5.62 17.68 4.34
CA VAL A 48 4.84 18.20 3.22
C VAL A 48 5.07 17.32 2.00
N ARG A 49 6.33 17.02 1.66
CA ARG A 49 6.68 16.11 0.55
C ARG A 49 6.02 14.74 0.68
N ALA A 50 6.00 14.18 1.90
CA ALA A 50 5.33 12.90 2.16
C ALA A 50 3.80 12.97 1.93
N VAL A 51 3.16 14.07 2.33
CA VAL A 51 1.72 14.27 2.10
C VAL A 51 1.43 14.51 0.62
N GLU A 52 2.27 15.26 -0.09
CA GLU A 52 2.13 15.53 -1.51
C GLU A 52 2.21 14.22 -2.33
N GLU A 53 3.21 13.39 -2.08
CA GLU A 53 3.32 12.08 -2.74
C GLU A 53 2.10 11.20 -2.49
N LEU A 54 1.62 11.17 -1.24
CA LEU A 54 0.41 10.42 -0.88
C LEU A 54 -0.84 10.99 -1.54
N HIS A 55 -0.93 12.32 -1.63
CA HIS A 55 -2.05 13.03 -2.23
C HIS A 55 -2.13 12.80 -3.74
N GLU A 56 -1.01 12.90 -4.45
CA GLU A 56 -0.93 12.61 -5.89
C GLU A 56 -1.40 11.19 -6.20
N ALA A 57 -0.91 10.21 -5.43
CA ALA A 57 -1.33 8.81 -5.57
C ALA A 57 -2.83 8.63 -5.28
N ARG A 58 -3.36 9.34 -4.28
CA ARG A 58 -4.79 9.30 -3.92
C ARG A 58 -5.66 9.95 -5.00
N THR A 59 -5.20 11.01 -5.65
CA THR A 59 -5.94 11.66 -6.74
C THR A 59 -6.12 10.70 -7.92
N LEU A 60 -5.06 10.01 -8.34
CA LEU A 60 -5.15 8.97 -9.38
C LEU A 60 -6.16 7.87 -9.02
N TRP A 61 -6.17 7.46 -7.76
CA TRP A 61 -7.15 6.48 -7.26
C TRP A 61 -8.59 7.01 -7.35
N LEU A 62 -8.85 8.23 -6.89
CA LEU A 62 -10.19 8.81 -6.88
C LEU A 62 -10.74 9.05 -8.29
N GLU A 63 -9.91 9.50 -9.22
CA GLU A 63 -10.29 9.65 -10.63
C GLU A 63 -10.74 8.32 -11.23
N ALA A 64 -9.94 7.28 -11.00
CA ALA A 64 -10.23 5.96 -11.53
C ALA A 64 -11.45 5.33 -10.82
N GLU A 65 -11.68 5.63 -9.54
CA GLU A 65 -12.88 5.24 -8.80
C GLU A 65 -14.13 5.92 -9.37
N SER A 66 -14.06 7.23 -9.62
CA SER A 66 -15.15 8.01 -10.21
C SER A 66 -15.54 7.47 -11.59
N ALA A 67 -14.55 7.17 -12.43
CA ALA A 67 -14.77 6.55 -13.75
C ALA A 67 -15.44 5.18 -13.64
N PHE A 68 -15.00 4.33 -12.69
CA PHE A 68 -15.63 3.04 -12.41
C PHE A 68 -17.08 3.21 -11.96
N VAL A 69 -17.36 4.10 -11.00
CA VAL A 69 -18.72 4.35 -10.50
C VAL A 69 -19.64 4.84 -11.61
N ALA A 70 -19.18 5.76 -12.46
CA ALA A 70 -19.95 6.26 -13.60
C ALA A 70 -20.28 5.15 -14.60
N ARG A 71 -19.31 4.30 -14.96
CA ARG A 71 -19.53 3.13 -15.83
C ARG A 71 -20.55 2.17 -15.20
N ARG A 72 -20.36 1.79 -13.93
CA ARG A 72 -21.27 0.85 -13.25
C ARG A 72 -22.69 1.39 -13.11
N ARG A 73 -22.88 2.70 -12.93
CA ARG A 73 -24.21 3.33 -12.93
C ARG A 73 -24.92 3.15 -14.28
N ARG A 74 -24.22 3.40 -15.40
CA ARG A 74 -24.75 3.19 -16.76
C ARG A 74 -25.08 1.72 -17.01
N GLU A 75 -24.19 0.80 -16.65
CA GLU A 75 -24.41 -0.64 -16.83
C GLU A 75 -25.60 -1.14 -16.02
N LYS A 76 -25.76 -0.66 -14.77
CA LYS A 76 -26.95 -0.97 -13.95
C LYS A 76 -28.24 -0.46 -14.59
N ALA A 77 -28.24 0.74 -15.17
CA ALA A 77 -29.40 1.28 -15.88
C ALA A 77 -29.78 0.43 -17.10
N LEU A 78 -28.79 -0.16 -17.78
CA LEU A 78 -28.96 -1.12 -18.87
C LEU A 78 -29.25 -2.56 -18.40
N GLY A 79 -29.59 -2.76 -17.12
CA GLY A 79 -29.90 -4.09 -16.56
C GLY A 79 -28.68 -4.98 -16.26
N ARG A 80 -27.45 -4.55 -16.56
CA ARG A 80 -26.21 -5.32 -16.35
C ARG A 80 -25.71 -5.21 -14.91
N ARG A 81 -26.40 -5.90 -13.99
CA ARG A 81 -26.12 -5.81 -12.54
C ARG A 81 -24.94 -6.67 -12.06
N ARG A 82 -24.59 -7.73 -12.79
CA ARG A 82 -23.39 -8.54 -12.48
C ARG A 82 -22.13 -7.77 -12.85
N ILE A 83 -21.13 -7.83 -11.98
CA ILE A 83 -19.78 -7.38 -12.31
C ILE A 83 -19.10 -8.54 -13.06
N PRO A 84 -18.56 -8.32 -14.27
CA PRO A 84 -17.87 -9.37 -14.99
C PRO A 84 -16.75 -10.00 -14.13
N PRO A 85 -16.54 -11.33 -14.21
CA PRO A 85 -15.50 -12.01 -13.44
C PRO A 85 -14.08 -11.66 -13.90
N ALA A 86 -13.93 -11.06 -15.08
CA ALA A 86 -12.66 -10.63 -15.68
C ALA A 86 -12.69 -9.13 -16.02
N GLY A 87 -11.50 -8.53 -16.14
CA GLY A 87 -11.33 -7.11 -16.48
C GLY A 87 -10.91 -6.22 -15.30
N PRO A 88 -10.68 -4.91 -15.56
CA PRO A 88 -10.17 -3.95 -14.57
C PRO A 88 -11.07 -3.85 -13.33
N ASP A 89 -12.37 -4.13 -13.50
CA ASP A 89 -13.38 -4.11 -12.44
C ASP A 89 -13.13 -5.15 -11.34
N ARG A 90 -12.42 -6.25 -11.63
CA ARG A 90 -12.04 -7.24 -10.62
C ARG A 90 -10.93 -6.72 -9.71
N ALA A 91 -10.01 -5.90 -10.23
CA ALA A 91 -9.04 -5.20 -9.38
C ALA A 91 -9.81 -4.26 -8.44
N TRP A 92 -10.70 -3.42 -8.97
CA TRP A 92 -11.59 -2.55 -8.18
C TRP A 92 -12.38 -3.28 -7.09
N VAL A 93 -13.04 -4.40 -7.42
CA VAL A 93 -13.84 -5.17 -6.44
C VAL A 93 -12.96 -5.83 -5.38
N ARG A 94 -11.76 -6.31 -5.72
CA ARG A 94 -10.81 -6.85 -4.73
C ARG A 94 -10.32 -5.75 -3.78
N LEU A 95 -10.01 -4.59 -4.33
CA LEU A 95 -9.52 -3.41 -3.60
C LEU A 95 -10.59 -2.79 -2.69
N ARG A 96 -11.87 -2.94 -3.01
CA ARG A 96 -12.99 -2.48 -2.15
C ARG A 96 -13.44 -3.52 -1.11
N ARG A 97 -13.27 -4.82 -1.38
CA ARG A 97 -13.73 -5.92 -0.50
C ARG A 97 -12.73 -6.30 0.58
N GLN A 98 -11.43 -6.08 0.35
CA GLN A 98 -10.47 -6.11 1.45
C GLN A 98 -10.47 -4.73 2.09
N GLU A 99 -10.51 -4.68 3.42
CA GLU A 99 -10.16 -3.53 4.26
C GLU A 99 -8.67 -3.14 4.07
N GLY A 100 -8.17 -3.23 2.83
CA GLY A 100 -6.83 -3.67 2.52
C GLY A 100 -6.22 -2.85 1.40
N SER A 101 -4.94 -2.61 1.60
CA SER A 101 -4.02 -1.90 0.73
C SER A 101 -3.99 -2.36 -0.73
N LEU A 102 -3.72 -1.42 -1.64
CA LEU A 102 -3.60 -1.66 -3.08
C LEU A 102 -2.56 -2.73 -3.45
N ALA A 103 -1.48 -2.83 -2.69
CA ALA A 103 -0.41 -3.79 -2.88
C ALA A 103 0.22 -4.16 -1.53
N HIS A 104 -0.50 -4.95 -0.72
CA HIS A 104 -0.11 -5.26 0.65
C HIS A 104 1.34 -5.74 0.78
N CYS A 105 2.12 -5.08 1.65
CA CYS A 105 3.47 -5.47 2.04
C CYS A 105 3.44 -5.79 3.54
N PRO A 106 3.47 -7.09 3.94
CA PRO A 106 3.45 -7.47 5.35
C PRO A 106 4.80 -7.23 6.04
N ASP A 107 5.90 -7.14 5.29
CA ASP A 107 7.17 -6.62 5.76
C ASP A 107 7.22 -5.11 5.51
N PRO A 108 7.24 -4.26 6.56
CA PRO A 108 7.26 -2.81 6.40
C PRO A 108 8.50 -2.30 5.66
N THR A 109 9.59 -3.05 5.64
CA THR A 109 10.87 -2.66 5.03
C THR A 109 11.02 -3.13 3.59
N ARG A 110 10.11 -3.99 3.11
CA ARG A 110 10.11 -4.51 1.74
C ARG A 110 8.84 -4.11 1.01
N HIS A 111 8.93 -2.96 0.36
CA HIS A 111 7.92 -2.39 -0.53
C HIS A 111 8.61 -1.82 -1.78
N PRO A 112 7.86 -1.51 -2.86
CA PRO A 112 8.40 -0.77 -4.00
C PRO A 112 9.07 0.54 -3.58
N THR A 113 10.14 0.90 -4.29
CA THR A 113 10.92 2.12 -4.01
C THR A 113 10.56 3.27 -4.95
N GLU A 114 9.85 2.98 -6.04
CA GLU A 114 9.31 4.02 -6.93
C GLU A 114 8.21 4.83 -6.23
N PRO A 115 8.00 6.09 -6.62
CA PRO A 115 6.97 6.93 -6.02
C PRO A 115 5.58 6.29 -6.03
N LEU A 116 4.79 6.52 -4.98
CA LEU A 116 3.44 5.99 -4.86
C LEU A 116 2.56 6.25 -6.11
N PRO A 117 2.56 7.45 -6.74
CA PRO A 117 1.75 7.70 -7.93
C PRO A 117 2.09 6.77 -9.09
N THR A 118 3.38 6.47 -9.28
CA THR A 118 3.87 5.54 -10.31
C THR A 118 3.32 4.14 -10.07
N VAL A 119 3.40 3.65 -8.83
CA VAL A 119 2.93 2.32 -8.47
C VAL A 119 1.40 2.22 -8.55
N VAL A 120 0.68 3.24 -8.09
CA VAL A 120 -0.80 3.29 -8.20
C VAL A 120 -1.23 3.31 -9.67
N SER A 121 -0.62 4.14 -10.51
CA SER A 121 -0.93 4.18 -11.94
C SER A 121 -0.71 2.81 -12.61
N ARG A 122 0.39 2.13 -12.26
CA ARG A 122 0.70 0.79 -12.76
C ARG A 122 -0.35 -0.22 -12.32
N ILE A 123 -0.72 -0.26 -11.04
CA ILE A 123 -1.75 -1.16 -10.51
C ILE A 123 -3.11 -0.92 -11.18
N LEU A 124 -3.47 0.34 -11.44
CA LEU A 124 -4.73 0.71 -12.07
C LEU A 124 -4.81 0.31 -13.55
N LYS A 125 -3.67 0.26 -14.25
CA LYS A 125 -3.55 -0.15 -15.66
C LYS A 125 -3.44 -1.66 -15.83
N ASP A 126 -3.02 -2.38 -14.79
CA ASP A 126 -2.77 -3.82 -14.85
C ASP A 126 -4.01 -4.61 -15.27
N ALA A 127 -3.83 -5.44 -16.30
CA ALA A 127 -4.88 -6.29 -16.85
C ALA A 127 -4.85 -7.66 -16.15
N VAL A 128 -6.03 -8.27 -16.00
CA VAL A 128 -6.13 -9.61 -15.41
C VAL A 128 -5.40 -10.62 -16.31
N GLY A 129 -4.30 -11.20 -15.82
CA GLY A 129 -3.59 -12.29 -16.51
C GLY A 129 -2.09 -12.08 -16.71
N ASP A 130 -1.54 -10.94 -16.32
CA ASP A 130 -0.09 -10.68 -16.42
C ASP A 130 0.70 -11.53 -15.39
N PRO A 131 1.72 -12.33 -15.81
CA PRO A 131 2.60 -13.03 -14.87
C PRO A 131 3.42 -12.09 -13.98
N HIS A 132 3.63 -10.83 -14.38
CA HIS A 132 4.45 -9.87 -13.66
C HIS A 132 3.82 -9.40 -12.34
N CYS A 133 4.65 -8.82 -11.46
CA CYS A 133 4.15 -8.17 -10.26
C CYS A 133 3.42 -6.87 -10.61
N ARG A 134 2.11 -6.77 -10.33
CA ARG A 134 1.31 -5.55 -10.57
C ARG A 134 1.87 -4.26 -9.96
N ALA A 135 2.67 -4.39 -8.90
CA ALA A 135 3.22 -3.26 -8.18
C ALA A 135 4.57 -2.79 -8.73
N CYS A 136 5.50 -3.70 -9.05
CA CYS A 136 6.85 -3.33 -9.54
C CYS A 136 7.09 -3.67 -11.03
N GLY A 137 6.16 -4.36 -11.69
CA GLY A 137 6.26 -4.78 -13.10
C GLY A 137 7.25 -5.91 -13.37
N ARG A 138 7.91 -6.47 -12.34
CA ARG A 138 8.95 -7.49 -12.51
C ARG A 138 8.41 -8.92 -12.37
N ASP A 139 8.98 -9.84 -13.14
CA ASP A 139 8.87 -11.28 -12.93
C ASP A 139 10.09 -11.77 -12.14
N ALA A 140 9.95 -11.77 -10.81
CA ALA A 140 11.05 -12.08 -9.89
C ALA A 140 10.78 -13.33 -9.04
N GLY A 141 9.77 -14.13 -9.37
CA GLY A 141 9.32 -15.22 -8.50
C GLY A 141 8.82 -14.74 -7.12
N VAL A 142 8.84 -15.65 -6.13
CA VAL A 142 8.33 -15.37 -4.78
C VAL A 142 9.29 -15.77 -3.66
N THR A 143 9.32 -14.99 -2.59
CA THR A 143 9.99 -15.31 -1.32
C THR A 143 8.96 -15.57 -0.22
N ARG A 144 9.33 -16.38 0.79
CA ARG A 144 8.46 -16.65 1.94
C ARG A 144 8.77 -15.66 3.06
N TRP A 145 7.72 -15.13 3.68
CA TRP A 145 7.80 -14.24 4.84
C TRP A 145 6.79 -14.65 5.90
N ARG A 146 7.20 -14.77 7.16
CA ARG A 146 6.33 -15.21 8.24
C ARG A 146 5.92 -14.07 9.16
N THR A 147 4.64 -14.03 9.49
CA THR A 147 4.07 -13.27 10.62
C THR A 147 3.59 -14.24 11.71
N ALA A 148 3.01 -13.71 12.79
CA ALA A 148 2.49 -14.53 13.89
C ALA A 148 1.54 -15.65 13.42
N TRP A 149 0.68 -15.35 12.44
CA TRP A 149 -0.44 -16.21 12.04
C TRP A 149 -0.42 -16.64 10.57
N HIS A 150 0.52 -16.12 9.78
CA HIS A 150 0.53 -16.37 8.34
C HIS A 150 1.94 -16.56 7.81
N ILE A 151 2.04 -17.37 6.76
CA ILE A 151 3.15 -17.34 5.84
C ILE A 151 2.68 -16.64 4.56
N HIS A 152 3.36 -15.58 4.21
CA HIS A 152 3.13 -14.79 3.01
C HIS A 152 4.11 -15.21 1.92
N ARG A 153 3.62 -15.29 0.68
CA ARG A 153 4.45 -15.40 -0.52
C ARG A 153 4.54 -14.01 -1.14
N LEU A 154 5.70 -13.40 -1.04
CA LEU A 154 5.96 -12.03 -1.47
C LEU A 154 6.66 -12.02 -2.83
N CYS A 155 6.41 -11.02 -3.65
CA CYS A 155 7.25 -10.76 -4.82
C CYS A 155 8.71 -10.57 -4.37
N ALA A 156 9.63 -11.39 -4.89
CA ALA A 156 11.03 -11.33 -4.45
C ALA A 156 11.68 -9.96 -4.74
N ALA A 157 11.18 -9.26 -5.76
CA ALA A 157 11.67 -7.97 -6.20
C ALA A 157 11.20 -6.77 -5.37
N CYS A 158 10.02 -6.81 -4.74
CA CYS A 158 9.46 -5.62 -4.10
C CYS A 158 8.69 -5.88 -2.79
N GLY A 159 8.51 -7.14 -2.38
CA GLY A 159 7.86 -7.49 -1.11
C GLY A 159 6.32 -7.46 -1.12
N VAL A 160 5.68 -7.14 -2.25
CA VAL A 160 4.22 -7.16 -2.36
C VAL A 160 3.69 -8.59 -2.28
N GLU A 161 2.66 -8.80 -1.45
CA GLU A 161 1.99 -10.07 -1.25
C GLU A 161 1.34 -10.57 -2.55
N ARG A 162 1.68 -11.82 -2.91
CA ARG A 162 1.08 -12.56 -4.03
C ARG A 162 0.07 -13.59 -3.54
N ALA A 163 0.35 -14.18 -2.38
CA ALA A 163 -0.53 -15.11 -1.68
C ALA A 163 -0.19 -15.15 -0.19
N ARG A 164 -1.11 -15.67 0.62
CA ARG A 164 -0.88 -15.96 2.04
C ARG A 164 -1.58 -17.24 2.45
N GLU A 165 -0.97 -17.96 3.38
CA GLU A 165 -1.55 -19.14 4.04
C GLU A 165 -1.58 -18.89 5.54
N ARG A 166 -2.67 -19.30 6.20
CA ARG A 166 -2.77 -19.23 7.66
C ARG A 166 -1.97 -20.38 8.27
N THR A 167 -1.28 -20.10 9.37
CA THR A 167 -0.45 -21.08 10.09
C THR A 167 -0.72 -21.00 11.58
N ASP A 168 -0.14 -21.93 12.34
CA ASP A 168 -0.12 -21.85 13.79
C ASP A 168 0.59 -20.59 14.29
N LEU A 169 0.17 -20.15 15.47
CA LEU A 169 0.74 -19.00 16.15
C LEU A 169 2.24 -19.24 16.40
N ASN A 170 3.07 -18.32 15.91
CA ASN A 170 4.45 -18.21 16.35
C ASN A 170 4.65 -16.90 17.12
N ARG A 171 4.76 -17.00 18.45
CA ARG A 171 4.88 -15.84 19.33
C ARG A 171 6.22 -15.12 19.21
N ALA A 172 7.32 -15.85 19.07
CA ALA A 172 8.65 -15.26 18.86
C ALA A 172 8.68 -14.40 17.59
N VAL A 173 8.13 -14.91 16.48
CA VAL A 173 7.99 -14.10 15.26
C VAL A 173 7.09 -12.89 15.48
N ALA A 174 6.02 -13.00 16.27
CA ALA A 174 5.16 -11.85 16.57
C ALA A 174 5.94 -10.74 17.29
N GLU A 175 6.74 -11.11 18.28
CA GLU A 175 7.57 -10.21 19.09
C GLU A 175 8.64 -9.54 18.24
N ASP A 176 9.38 -10.30 17.43
CA ASP A 176 10.40 -9.78 16.52
C ASP A 176 9.84 -8.75 15.54
N ARG A 177 8.66 -9.02 14.96
CA ARG A 177 7.99 -8.11 14.00
C ARG A 177 7.45 -6.86 14.68
N GLU A 178 7.03 -6.96 15.93
CA GLU A 178 6.60 -5.80 16.70
C GLU A 178 7.78 -4.93 17.11
N GLU A 179 8.91 -5.52 17.50
CA GLU A 179 10.12 -4.76 17.81
C GLU A 179 10.68 -4.03 16.59
N GLN A 180 10.75 -4.71 15.44
CA GLN A 180 11.09 -4.07 14.16
C GLN A 180 10.18 -2.87 13.86
N TRP A 181 8.87 -3.03 14.11
CA TRP A 181 7.92 -1.95 13.89
C TRP A 181 8.13 -0.78 14.86
N ARG A 182 8.46 -1.02 16.13
CA ARG A 182 8.76 0.05 17.10
C ARG A 182 9.96 0.88 16.67
N GLN A 183 11.02 0.25 16.17
CA GLN A 183 12.21 0.94 15.66
C GLN A 183 11.86 1.85 14.48
N ILE A 184 11.11 1.33 13.50
CA ILE A 184 10.61 2.10 12.35
C ILE A 184 9.71 3.26 12.82
N TRP A 185 8.82 3.00 13.78
CA TRP A 185 7.89 3.99 14.29
C TRP A 185 8.60 5.16 14.99
N ARG A 186 9.68 4.85 15.71
CA ARG A 186 10.59 5.84 16.31
C ARG A 186 11.50 6.51 15.28
N ARG A 187 11.66 5.92 14.08
CA ARG A 187 12.57 6.34 13.00
C ARG A 187 14.04 6.20 13.41
N GLU A 188 14.34 5.08 14.06
CA GLU A 188 15.70 4.68 14.48
C GLU A 188 16.45 3.93 13.36
N THR A 189 15.78 3.66 12.25
CA THR A 189 16.23 2.87 11.10
C THR A 189 15.85 3.56 9.78
#